data_AF-A0A0Q5PCJ2-F1
#
_entry.id   AF-A0A0Q5PCJ2-F1
#
_cell.length_a   1.000
_cell.length_b   1.000
_cell.length_c   1.000
_cell.angle_alpha   90.00
_cell.angle_beta   90.00
_cell.angle_gamma   90.00
#
_symmetry.space_group_name_H-M   'P 1'
#
loop_
_entity.id
_entity.type
_entity.pdbx_description
1 polymer ?
#
loop_
_entity_poly.entity_id
_entity_poly.type
_entity_poly.pdbx_seq_one_letter_code
_entity_poly.pdbx_strand_id
1 'polypeptide(L)'
;MQAARSFAIDLQSMKADEWLVSGKTGAGLFGYVFALEANTTTSTRLAPFFSLDMSVGDANKDSSGNKIGKASFTKGEAVALWDAISRTLRPRPNGF
;
A
#
# COMPACT_ATOMS: atom_id res chain seq x y z
N MET A 1 -7.85 11.51 -11.82
CA MET A 1 -7.26 11.15 -10.52
C MET A 1 -8.25 11.59 -9.45
N GLN A 2 -8.75 10.70 -8.57
CA GLN A 2 -9.69 11.08 -7.50
C GLN A 2 -9.13 10.68 -6.13
N ALA A 3 -9.26 11.61 -5.17
CA ALA A 3 -8.95 11.50 -3.74
C ALA A 3 -7.65 10.73 -3.40
N ALA A 4 -6.53 11.47 -3.33
CA ALA A 4 -5.35 11.04 -2.61
C ALA A 4 -5.44 11.58 -1.18
N ARG A 5 -5.27 10.71 -0.18
CA ARG A 5 -5.00 11.14 1.20
C ARG A 5 -3.53 10.86 1.49
N SER A 6 -2.83 11.84 2.04
CA SER A 6 -1.45 11.69 2.48
C SER A 6 -1.36 11.91 3.98
N PHE A 7 -0.67 11.03 4.69
CA PHE A 7 -0.51 11.09 6.14
C PHE A 7 0.92 10.75 6.54
N ALA A 8 1.44 11.48 7.52
CA ALA A 8 2.63 11.03 8.25
C ALA A 8 2.19 10.04 9.33
N ILE A 9 2.84 8.89 9.40
CA ILE A 9 2.57 7.81 10.35
C ILE A 9 3.84 7.50 11.13
N ASP A 10 3.70 7.32 12.44
CA ASP A 10 4.75 6.76 13.29
C ASP A 10 4.57 5.23 13.36
N LEU A 11 5.46 4.50 12.69
CA LEU A 11 5.54 3.05 12.72
C LEU A 11 6.64 2.63 13.68
N GLN A 12 6.30 2.31 14.94
CA GLN A 12 7.20 1.73 15.97
C GLN A 12 8.71 1.89 15.67
N SER A 13 9.21 3.15 15.72
CA SER A 13 10.60 3.59 15.43
C SER A 13 10.94 4.04 14.00
N MET A 14 9.97 4.21 13.10
CA MET A 14 10.14 4.68 11.73
C MET A 14 9.09 5.74 11.41
N LYS A 15 9.54 6.89 10.89
CA LYS A 15 8.61 7.88 10.31
C LYS A 15 8.32 7.47 8.88
N ALA A 16 7.04 7.31 8.58
CA ALA A 16 6.59 6.90 7.26
C ALA A 16 5.57 7.89 6.69
N ASP A 17 5.60 8.07 5.38
CA ASP A 17 4.57 8.76 4.63
C ASP A 17 3.65 7.71 3.97
N GLU A 18 2.35 7.91 4.05
CA GLU A 18 1.33 7.04 3.48
C GLU A 18 0.52 7.79 2.42
N TRP A 19 0.16 7.10 1.34
CA TRP A 19 -0.74 7.59 0.31
C TRP A 19 -1.83 6.57 0.02
N LEU A 20 -3.09 7.00 0.09
CA LEU A 20 -4.24 6.18 -0.28
C LEU A 20 -4.95 6.80 -1.49
N VAL A 21 -4.88 6.14 -2.65
CA VAL A 21 -5.43 6.64 -3.92
C VAL A 21 -6.50 5.69 -4.46
N SER A 22 -7.55 6.25 -5.06
CA SER A 22 -8.58 5.50 -5.79
C SER A 22 -8.70 5.97 -7.24
N GLY A 23 -8.93 5.05 -8.18
CA GLY A 23 -9.05 5.41 -9.58
C GLY A 23 -9.03 4.21 -10.52
N LYS A 24 -8.96 4.48 -11.83
CA LYS A 24 -8.68 3.43 -12.80
C LYS A 24 -7.24 2.96 -12.65
N THR A 25 -7.03 1.66 -12.46
CA THR A 25 -5.73 1.00 -12.38
C THR A 25 -5.13 0.82 -13.78
N GLY A 26 -3.89 0.30 -13.86
CA GLY A 26 -3.26 -0.05 -15.15
C GLY A 26 -4.08 -1.09 -15.93
N ALA A 27 -4.81 -1.95 -15.23
CA ALA A 27 -5.77 -2.90 -15.80
C ALA A 27 -7.07 -2.27 -16.34
N GLY A 28 -7.28 -0.96 -16.17
CA GLY A 28 -8.49 -0.25 -16.59
C GLY A 28 -9.71 -0.49 -15.71
N LEU A 29 -9.56 -1.25 -14.62
CA LEU A 29 -10.59 -1.44 -13.61
C LEU A 29 -10.55 -0.31 -12.59
N PHE A 30 -11.70 0.06 -12.04
CA PHE A 30 -11.70 0.95 -10.88
C PHE A 30 -11.19 0.19 -9.65
N GLY A 31 -10.21 0.76 -8.96
CA GLY A 31 -9.49 0.11 -7.89
C GLY A 31 -8.78 1.11 -6.97
N TYR A 32 -7.82 0.59 -6.21
CA TYR A 32 -7.11 1.34 -5.15
C TYR A 32 -5.62 1.06 -5.23
N VAL A 33 -4.81 2.09 -5.00
CA VAL A 33 -3.35 2.00 -4.89
C VAL A 33 -2.94 2.69 -3.61
N PHE A 34 -2.40 1.90 -2.68
CA PHE A 34 -1.93 2.37 -1.38
C PHE A 34 -0.43 2.17 -1.28
N ALA A 35 0.26 3.16 -0.77
CA ALA A 35 1.72 3.14 -0.59
C ALA A 35 2.07 3.65 0.80
N LEU A 36 3.10 3.07 1.40
CA LEU A 36 3.73 3.54 2.62
C LEU A 36 5.24 3.47 2.43
N GLU A 37 5.91 4.59 2.63
CA GLU A 37 7.37 4.67 2.52
C GLU A 37 7.97 5.23 3.81
N ALA A 38 9.08 4.66 4.26
CA ALA A 38 9.84 5.15 5.42
C ALA A 38 11.30 5.38 5.05
N ASN A 39 11.92 6.35 5.73
CA ASN A 39 13.33 6.70 5.58
C ASN A 39 13.74 7.08 4.13
N THR A 40 12.80 7.62 3.33
CA THR A 40 13.01 8.03 1.93
C THR A 40 14.22 8.95 1.74
N THR A 41 14.43 9.89 2.65
CA THR A 41 15.54 10.86 2.61
C THR A 41 16.59 10.66 3.72
N THR A 42 16.36 9.70 4.63
CA THR A 42 17.15 9.47 5.85
C THR A 42 17.70 8.05 5.97
N SER A 43 17.65 7.27 4.88
CA SER A 43 18.08 5.88 4.84
C SER A 43 19.53 5.69 5.32
N THR A 44 19.73 4.77 6.25
CA THR A 44 21.04 4.33 6.74
C THR A 44 21.05 2.81 6.95
N ARG A 45 22.21 2.24 7.31
CA ARG A 45 22.29 0.81 7.69
C ARG A 45 21.35 0.44 8.85
N LEU A 46 21.17 1.34 9.83
CA LEU A 46 20.33 1.10 11.01
C LEU A 46 18.86 1.52 10.81
N ALA A 47 18.57 2.24 9.73
CA ALA A 47 17.24 2.70 9.36
C ALA A 47 17.11 2.65 7.83
N PRO A 48 16.98 1.45 7.24
CA PRO A 48 16.95 1.32 5.79
C PRO A 48 15.68 1.94 5.20
N PHE A 49 15.75 2.30 3.92
CA PHE A 49 14.56 2.57 3.12
C PHE A 49 13.62 1.37 3.15
N PHE A 50 12.33 1.66 3.31
CA PHE A 50 11.27 0.66 3.34
C PHE A 50 10.10 1.18 2.50
N SER A 51 9.53 0.31 1.66
CA SER A 51 8.25 0.55 0.98
C SER A 51 7.32 -0.64 1.19
N LEU A 52 6.04 -0.34 1.39
CA LEU A 52 4.93 -1.28 1.29
C LEU A 52 3.94 -0.73 0.28
N ASP A 53 3.58 -1.54 -0.70
CA ASP A 53 2.63 -1.20 -1.75
C ASP A 53 1.48 -2.21 -1.79
N MET A 54 0.26 -1.71 -1.98
CA MET A 54 -0.92 -2.54 -2.23
C MET A 54 -1.73 -2.00 -3.40
N SER A 55 -1.92 -2.84 -4.41
CA SER A 55 -2.75 -2.55 -5.58
C SER A 55 -3.96 -3.48 -5.63
N VAL A 56 -5.15 -2.88 -5.68
CA VAL A 56 -6.43 -3.59 -5.76
C VAL A 56 -7.07 -3.30 -7.11
N GLY A 57 -7.45 -4.36 -7.83
CA GLY A 57 -8.03 -4.25 -9.17
C GLY A 57 -6.99 -4.07 -10.28
N ASP A 58 -5.74 -4.46 -10.03
CA ASP A 58 -4.64 -4.32 -11.00
C ASP A 58 -4.50 -5.52 -11.95
N ALA A 59 -5.25 -6.60 -11.71
CA ALA A 59 -5.41 -7.71 -12.65
C ALA A 59 -6.72 -7.56 -13.44
N ASN A 60 -6.66 -7.68 -14.77
CA ASN A 60 -7.83 -7.70 -15.64
C ASN A 60 -8.22 -9.11 -16.12
N LYS A 61 -7.44 -10.14 -15.77
CA LYS A 61 -7.70 -11.56 -16.05
C LYS A 61 -7.31 -12.42 -14.86
N ASP A 62 -8.03 -13.52 -14.66
CA ASP A 62 -7.66 -14.55 -13.68
C ASP A 62 -6.59 -15.52 -14.24
N SER A 63 -6.17 -16.50 -13.43
CA SER A 63 -5.18 -17.52 -13.83
C SER A 63 -5.62 -18.41 -14.99
N SER A 64 -6.93 -18.45 -15.27
CA SER A 64 -7.52 -19.19 -16.40
C SER A 64 -7.73 -18.30 -17.62
N GLY A 65 -7.38 -17.01 -17.55
CA GLY A 65 -7.52 -16.04 -18.62
C GLY A 65 -8.91 -15.39 -18.71
N ASN A 66 -9.83 -15.68 -17.79
CA ASN A 66 -11.16 -15.07 -17.78
C ASN A 66 -11.08 -13.62 -17.36
N LYS A 67 -11.87 -12.76 -17.99
CA LYS A 67 -11.89 -11.32 -17.70
C LYS A 67 -12.40 -11.06 -16.28
N ILE A 68 -11.62 -10.31 -15.50
CA ILE A 68 -12.04 -9.77 -14.21
C ILE A 68 -12.83 -8.49 -14.47
N GLY A 69 -14.09 -8.45 -14.00
CA GLY A 69 -14.99 -7.31 -14.23
C GLY A 69 -14.96 -6.24 -13.14
N LYS A 70 -14.43 -6.55 -11.96
CA LYS A 70 -14.38 -5.64 -10.80
C LYS A 70 -13.22 -5.97 -9.88
N ALA A 71 -12.78 -4.99 -9.10
CA ALA A 71 -11.86 -5.17 -7.99
C ALA A 71 -12.39 -6.20 -6.97
N SER A 72 -11.47 -6.93 -6.35
CA SER A 72 -11.78 -7.93 -5.31
C SER A 72 -12.29 -7.33 -4.00
N PHE A 73 -11.91 -6.07 -3.72
CA PHE A 73 -12.29 -5.37 -2.50
C PHE A 73 -13.09 -4.10 -2.81
N THR A 74 -14.02 -3.79 -1.92
CA THR A 74 -14.56 -2.43 -1.77
C THR A 74 -13.49 -1.50 -1.17
N LYS A 75 -13.76 -0.19 -1.19
CA LYS A 75 -12.85 0.80 -0.58
C LYS A 75 -12.64 0.53 0.91
N GLY A 76 -13.72 0.21 1.64
CA GLY A 76 -13.66 -0.05 3.08
C GLY A 76 -12.81 -1.27 3.40
N GLU A 77 -13.00 -2.37 2.66
CA GLU A 77 -12.23 -3.60 2.84
C GLU A 77 -10.74 -3.40 2.48
N ALA A 78 -10.45 -2.66 1.40
CA ALA A 78 -9.08 -2.33 1.04
C ALA A 78 -8.39 -1.54 2.17
N VAL A 79 -9.04 -0.48 2.68
CA VAL A 79 -8.48 0.31 3.79
C VAL A 79 -8.31 -0.53 5.06
N ALA A 80 -9.30 -1.35 5.39
CA ALA A 80 -9.24 -2.21 6.57
C ALA A 80 -8.09 -3.22 6.50
N LEU A 81 -7.90 -3.87 5.35
CA LEU A 81 -6.77 -4.79 5.13
C LEU A 81 -5.43 -4.06 5.22
N TRP A 82 -5.35 -2.89 4.59
CA TRP A 82 -4.17 -2.05 4.62
C TRP A 82 -3.78 -1.67 6.04
N ASP A 83 -4.71 -1.12 6.83
CA ASP A 83 -4.44 -0.76 8.23
C ASP A 83 -4.10 -2.00 9.07
N ALA A 84 -4.74 -3.14 8.85
CA ALA A 84 -4.43 -4.37 9.58
C ALA A 84 -2.99 -4.86 9.35
N ILE A 85 -2.40 -4.58 8.18
CA ILE A 85 -1.02 -4.96 7.85
C ILE A 85 -0.05 -3.83 8.22
N SER A 86 -0.25 -2.63 7.68
CA SER A 86 0.69 -1.51 7.75
C SER A 86 0.97 -1.10 9.20
N ARG A 87 -0.03 -1.18 10.08
CA ARG A 87 0.11 -0.82 11.51
C ARG A 87 0.87 -1.85 12.34
N THR A 88 1.14 -3.03 11.79
CA THR A 88 1.92 -4.09 12.47
C THR A 88 3.38 -4.11 12.05
N LEU A 89 3.76 -3.29 11.06
CA LEU A 89 5.14 -3.19 10.59
C LEU A 89 6.05 -2.67 11.69
N ARG A 90 7.13 -3.41 11.93
CA ARG A 90 8.18 -3.05 12.87
C ARG A 90 9.49 -3.68 12.46
N PRO A 91 10.64 -3.05 12.76
CA PRO A 91 11.92 -3.72 12.71
C PRO A 91 11.90 -5.02 13.50
N ARG A 92 12.52 -6.06 12.94
CA ARG A 92 12.83 -7.26 13.73
C ARG A 92 13.82 -6.85 14.83
N PRO A 93 13.61 -7.26 16.10
CA PRO A 93 14.61 -7.06 17.14
C PRO A 93 15.96 -7.63 16.69
N ASN A 94 17.03 -6.83 16.76
CA ASN A 94 18.38 -7.16 16.29
C ASN A 94 18.44 -7.50 14.78
N GLY A 95 17.59 -6.89 13.96
CA GLY A 95 17.57 -7.08 12.51
C GLY A 95 18.61 -6.27 11.73
N PHE A 96 19.24 -5.28 12.37
CA PHE A 96 20.13 -4.30 11.74
C PHE A 96 21.41 -4.08 12.54
#